data_AF-A0A367LUV3-F1
#
_entry.id   AF-A0A367LUV3-F1
#
_cell.length_a   1.000
_cell.length_b   1.000
_cell.length_c   1.000
_cell.angle_alpha   90.00
_cell.angle_beta   90.00
_cell.angle_gamma   90.00
#
_symmetry.space_group_name_H-M   'P 1'
#
loop_
_entity.id
_entity.type
_entity.pdbx_description
1 polymer ?
#
loop_
_entity_poly.entity_id
_entity_poly.type
_entity_poly.pdbx_seq_one_letter_code
_entity_poly.pdbx_strand_id
1 'polypeptide(L)'
;RQELLAYRPGDYLPGEIQLAQRFAVNRHTLRRALDELVLEGRVLRRQGKGTQVLEAPTIYPMGAANAYTESLSAQGHRVEARLREARQRPAGAAEATHLGIG
;
A
#
# COMPACT_ATOMS: atom_id res chain seq x y z
N ARG A 1 6.60 -3.14 18.00
CA ARG A 1 6.14 -3.32 16.59
C ARG A 1 4.65 -3.69 16.48
N GLN A 2 4.07 -4.45 17.41
CA GLN A 2 2.65 -4.90 17.33
C GLN A 2 1.58 -3.81 17.56
N GLU A 3 1.89 -2.69 18.20
CA GLU A 3 0.85 -1.73 18.58
C GLU A 3 0.36 -0.84 17.42
N LEU A 4 1.20 -0.65 16.39
CA LEU A 4 0.74 -0.02 15.15
C LEU A 4 -0.36 -0.85 14.45
N LEU A 5 -0.49 -2.14 14.76
CA LEU A 5 -1.57 -3.01 14.27
C LEU A 5 -2.90 -2.80 15.00
N ALA A 6 -2.91 -2.07 16.14
CA ALA A 6 -4.12 -1.77 16.88
C ALA A 6 -4.86 -0.55 16.31
N TYR A 7 -4.17 0.31 15.56
CA TYR A 7 -4.78 1.46 14.92
C TYR A 7 -5.40 1.07 13.58
N ARG A 8 -6.63 1.50 13.38
CA ARG A 8 -7.36 1.33 12.13
C ARG A 8 -7.17 2.56 11.25
N PRO A 9 -7.28 2.42 9.92
CA PRO A 9 -7.40 3.56 9.04
C PRO A 9 -8.45 4.55 9.56
N GLY A 10 -8.08 5.82 9.67
CA GLY A 10 -8.92 6.88 10.23
C GLY A 10 -8.58 7.30 11.66
N ASP A 11 -7.95 6.42 12.46
CA ASP A 11 -7.56 6.71 13.85
C ASP A 11 -6.47 7.78 13.93
N TYR A 12 -6.35 8.44 15.08
CA TYR A 12 -5.27 9.38 15.37
C TYR A 12 -4.24 8.76 16.30
N LEU A 13 -2.97 8.90 15.92
CA LEU A 13 -1.86 8.53 16.78
C LEU A 13 -1.80 9.46 18.00
N PRO A 14 -1.29 8.96 19.15
CA PRO A 14 -0.95 9.80 20.29
C PRO A 14 0.06 10.89 19.91
N GLY A 15 0.12 11.96 20.71
CA GLY A 15 1.05 13.06 20.49
C GLY A 15 2.52 12.62 20.49
N GLU A 16 3.37 13.35 19.76
CA GLU A 16 4.80 13.01 19.61
C GLU A 16 5.52 12.82 20.95
N ILE A 17 5.19 13.62 21.97
CA ILE A 17 5.81 13.51 23.30
C ILE A 17 5.47 12.17 23.95
N GLN A 18 4.20 11.76 23.90
CA GLN A 18 3.74 10.50 24.49
C GLN A 18 4.36 9.32 23.76
N LEU A 19 4.41 9.36 22.43
CA LEU A 19 5.04 8.31 21.63
C LEU A 19 6.56 8.24 21.87
N ALA A 20 7.24 9.37 22.02
CA ALA A 20 8.69 9.41 22.27
C ALA A 20 9.02 8.78 23.63
N GLN A 21 8.27 9.14 24.67
CA GLN A 21 8.37 8.53 26.00
C GLN A 21 8.10 7.03 25.94
N ARG A 22 7.01 6.64 25.26
CA ARG A 22 6.58 5.25 25.15
C ARG A 22 7.61 4.36 24.46
N PHE A 23 8.23 4.85 23.39
CA PHE A 23 9.26 4.12 22.68
C PHE A 23 10.66 4.34 23.25
N ALA A 24 10.80 5.08 24.35
CA ALA A 24 12.06 5.43 24.99
C ALA A 24 13.08 6.03 23.98
N VAL A 25 12.60 6.88 23.08
CA VAL A 25 13.42 7.58 22.09
C VAL A 25 13.31 9.09 22.29
N ASN A 26 14.29 9.83 21.80
CA ASN A 26 14.16 11.28 21.75
C ASN A 26 13.14 11.70 20.67
N ARG A 27 12.64 12.93 20.80
CA ARG A 27 11.62 13.47 19.89
C ARG A 27 12.09 13.59 18.44
N HIS A 28 13.37 13.85 18.20
CA HIS A 28 13.91 13.94 16.84
C HIS A 28 13.86 12.58 16.13
N THR A 29 14.24 11.52 16.82
CA THR A 29 14.17 10.14 16.31
C THR A 29 12.74 9.75 15.99
N LEU A 30 11.81 10.03 16.91
CA LEU A 30 10.39 9.76 16.65
C LEU A 30 9.89 10.55 15.43
N ARG A 31 10.25 11.83 15.35
CA ARG A 31 9.77 12.70 14.25
C ARG A 31 10.24 12.17 12.90
N ARG A 32 11.49 11.70 12.80
CA ARG A 32 12.01 11.06 11.59
C ARG A 32 11.26 9.79 11.22
N ALA A 33 10.98 8.92 12.18
CA ALA A 33 10.17 7.72 11.93
C ALA A 33 8.75 8.08 11.45
N LEU A 34 8.13 9.13 12.02
CA LEU A 34 6.83 9.62 11.53
C LEU A 34 6.93 10.22 10.13
N ASP A 35 8.02 10.93 9.80
CA ASP A 35 8.25 11.48 8.47
C ASP A 35 8.38 10.36 7.42
N GLU A 36 9.06 9.26 7.75
CA GLU A 36 9.15 8.06 6.90
C GLU A 36 7.76 7.43 6.68
N LEU A 37 6.96 7.29 7.74
CA LEU A 37 5.59 6.76 7.62
C LEU A 37 4.66 7.67 6.80
N VAL A 38 4.88 9.00 6.83
CA VAL A 38 4.18 9.95 5.96
C VAL A 38 4.60 9.75 4.50
N LEU A 39 5.91 9.58 4.26
CA LEU A 39 6.45 9.34 2.92
C LEU A 39 5.91 8.04 2.32
N GLU A 40 5.79 6.98 3.13
CA GLU A 40 5.19 5.71 2.74
C GLU A 40 3.66 5.77 2.56
N GLY A 41 3.03 6.91 2.82
CA GLY A 41 1.57 7.07 2.72
C GLY A 41 0.80 6.29 3.78
N ARG A 42 1.43 5.90 4.89
CA ARG A 42 0.78 5.16 5.98
C ARG A 42 0.11 6.07 7.00
N VAL A 43 0.56 7.32 7.12
CA VAL A 43 -0.02 8.31 8.03
C VAL A 43 -0.06 9.70 7.39
N LEU A 44 -0.94 10.58 7.88
CA LEU A 44 -1.09 11.95 7.43
C LEU A 44 -1.03 12.92 8.62
N ARG A 45 -0.15 13.93 8.56
CA ARG A 45 -0.17 15.04 9.52
C ARG A 45 -1.27 16.03 9.16
N ARG A 46 -2.16 16.29 10.11
CA ARG A 46 -3.19 17.33 10.02
C ARG A 46 -2.88 18.43 11.04
N GLN A 47 -2.64 19.64 10.55
CA GLN A 47 -2.38 20.82 11.40
C GLN A 47 -3.50 20.99 12.43
N GLY A 48 -3.13 21.11 13.70
CA GLY A 48 -4.06 21.24 14.83
C GLY A 48 -4.87 19.99 15.20
N LYS A 49 -4.78 18.89 14.45
CA LYS A 49 -5.54 17.64 14.69
C LYS A 49 -4.68 16.44 15.05
N GLY A 50 -3.39 16.47 14.70
CA GLY A 50 -2.44 15.38 14.98
C GLY A 50 -2.14 14.53 13.74
N THR A 51 -1.70 13.30 13.97
CA THR A 51 -1.29 12.37 12.91
C THR A 51 -2.32 11.28 12.73
N GLN A 52 -2.96 11.22 11.57
CA GLN A 52 -4.01 10.26 11.23
C GLN A 52 -3.42 9.03 10.54
N VAL A 53 -3.89 7.83 10.88
CA VAL A 53 -3.54 6.57 10.20
C VAL A 53 -4.32 6.47 8.90
N LEU A 54 -3.62 6.15 7.81
CA LEU A 54 -4.20 5.96 6.48
C LEU A 54 -4.34 4.47 6.18
N GLU A 55 -5.20 4.17 5.21
CA GLU A 55 -5.23 2.83 4.62
C GLU A 55 -3.92 2.61 3.86
N ALA A 56 -3.24 1.49 4.14
CA ALA A 56 -1.94 1.22 3.53
C ALA A 56 -2.09 1.16 2.00
N PRO A 57 -1.25 1.87 1.23
CA PRO A 57 -1.29 1.77 -0.22
C PRO A 57 -1.09 0.31 -0.63
N THR A 58 -1.95 -0.19 -1.53
CA THR A 58 -1.68 -1.47 -2.19
C THR A 58 -0.48 -1.23 -3.12
N ILE A 59 0.69 -1.69 -2.71
CA ILE A 59 1.90 -1.58 -3.54
C ILE A 59 1.72 -2.57 -4.70
N TYR A 60 1.28 -2.06 -5.84
CA TYR A 60 1.22 -2.82 -7.08
C TYR A 60 2.55 -2.63 -7.83
N PRO A 61 3.40 -3.65 -7.98
CA PRO A 61 4.52 -3.56 -8.89
C PRO A 61 3.98 -3.53 -10.33
N MET A 62 3.78 -2.31 -10.85
CA MET A 62 3.44 -2.00 -12.25
C MET A 62 4.63 -2.34 -13.19
N GLY A 63 5.13 -3.58 -13.15
CA GLY A 63 6.29 -4.00 -13.95
C GLY A 63 6.33 -5.49 -14.30
N ALA A 64 5.57 -6.35 -13.61
CA ALA A 64 5.55 -7.77 -13.93
C ALA A 64 4.36 -8.08 -14.83
N ALA A 65 4.56 -7.98 -16.15
CA ALA A 65 3.56 -8.38 -17.15
C ALA A 65 3.10 -9.85 -17.04
N ASN A 66 3.79 -10.70 -16.25
CA ASN A 66 3.60 -12.16 -16.32
C ASN A 66 3.33 -12.89 -14.99
N ALA A 67 3.19 -12.22 -13.83
CA ALA A 67 3.06 -12.94 -12.56
C ALA A 67 2.09 -12.26 -11.57
N TYR A 68 0.83 -12.14 -11.96
CA TYR A 68 -0.25 -11.57 -11.14
C TYR A 68 -0.39 -12.26 -9.77
N THR A 69 -0.34 -13.59 -9.71
CA THR A 69 -0.64 -14.35 -8.48
C THR A 69 0.59 -14.57 -7.59
N GLU A 70 1.77 -14.68 -8.19
CA GLU A 70 3.00 -15.06 -7.48
C GLU A 70 3.59 -13.86 -6.70
N SER A 71 3.53 -12.65 -7.28
CA SER A 71 4.05 -11.44 -6.65
C SER A 71 3.23 -10.98 -5.44
N LEU A 72 1.91 -11.20 -5.44
CA LEU A 72 1.00 -10.75 -4.38
C LEU A 72 0.98 -11.68 -3.16
N SER A 73 1.19 -12.98 -3.38
CA SER A 73 1.21 -13.97 -2.29
C SER A 73 2.45 -13.83 -1.40
N ALA A 74 3.57 -13.40 -1.97
CA ALA A 74 4.83 -13.20 -1.24
C ALA A 74 4.77 -12.08 -0.18
N GLN A 75 3.75 -11.22 -0.22
CA GLN A 75 3.60 -10.08 0.70
C GLN A 75 2.46 -10.27 1.71
N GLY A 76 1.91 -11.48 1.84
CA GLY A 76 0.84 -11.79 2.82
C GLY A 76 -0.56 -11.32 2.41
N HIS A 77 -0.74 -10.86 1.16
CA HIS A 77 -2.05 -10.58 0.61
C HIS A 77 -2.65 -11.88 0.05
N ARG A 78 -3.82 -12.28 0.57
CA ARG A 78 -4.61 -13.37 -0.03
C ARG A 78 -5.27 -12.83 -1.30
N VAL A 79 -4.69 -13.15 -2.44
CA VAL A 79 -5.24 -12.75 -3.74
C VAL A 79 -5.95 -13.92 -4.38
N GLU A 80 -7.21 -13.71 -4.72
CA GLU A 80 -8.03 -14.67 -5.45
C GLU A 80 -8.25 -14.14 -6.88
N ALA A 81 -7.65 -14.81 -7.86
CA ALA A 81 -7.96 -14.57 -9.27
C ALA A 81 -9.19 -15.40 -9.63
N ARG A 82 -10.32 -14.74 -9.89
CA ARG A 82 -11.53 -15.41 -10.39
C ARG A 82 -11.78 -15.05 -11.85
N LEU A 83 -11.71 -16.05 -12.73
CA LEU A 83 -12.08 -15.90 -14.13
C LEU A 83 -13.56 -15.53 -14.20
N ARG A 84 -13.85 -14.31 -14.67
CA ARG A 84 -15.22 -13.82 -14.85
C ARG A 84 -15.81 -14.31 -16.17
N GLU A 85 -15.02 -14.28 -17.23
CA GLU A 85 -15.45 -14.67 -18.57
C GLU A 85 -14.23 -14.92 -19.47
N ALA A 86 -14.32 -15.90 -20.37
CA ALA A 86 -13.34 -16.13 -21.43
C ALA A 86 -14.07 -16.38 -22.75
N ARG A 87 -13.65 -15.71 -23.83
CA ARG A 87 -14.20 -15.90 -25.18
C ARG A 87 -13.08 -15.96 -26.21
N GLN A 88 -13.25 -16.81 -27.21
CA GLN A 88 -12.44 -16.81 -28.43
C GLN A 88 -13.20 -16.08 -29.53
N ARG A 89 -12.54 -15.18 -30.24
CA ARG A 89 -13.07 -14.50 -31.42
C ARG A 89 -11.94 -14.21 -32.42
N PRO A 90 -12.25 -14.07 -33.72
CA PRO A 90 -11.28 -13.55 -34.68
C PRO A 90 -10.72 -12.20 -34.23
N ALA A 91 -9.43 -11.98 -34.46
CA ALA A 91 -8.79 -10.70 -34.19
C ALA A 91 -9.37 -9.63 -35.13
N GLY A 92 -9.70 -8.45 -34.58
CA GLY A 92 -10.00 -7.28 -35.40
C GLY A 92 -8.73 -6.76 -36.08
N ALA A 93 -8.87 -5.95 -37.14
CA ALA A 93 -7.72 -5.44 -37.90
C ALA A 93 -6.69 -4.69 -37.03
N ALA A 94 -7.14 -3.93 -36.04
CA ALA A 94 -6.26 -3.25 -35.09
C ALA A 94 -5.49 -4.22 -34.18
N GLU A 95 -6.14 -5.32 -33.76
CA GLU A 95 -5.54 -6.35 -32.91
C GLU A 95 -4.56 -7.21 -33.68
N ALA A 96 -4.91 -7.58 -34.92
CA ALA A 96 -4.03 -8.31 -35.83
C ALA A 96 -2.73 -7.55 -36.09
N THR A 97 -2.84 -6.23 -36.34
CA THR A 97 -1.69 -5.33 -36.51
C THR A 97 -0.87 -5.22 -35.23
N HIS A 98 -1.52 -5.05 -34.07
CA HIS A 98 -0.83 -4.86 -32.80
C HIS A 98 -0.14 -6.14 -32.28
N LEU A 99 -0.73 -7.31 -32.57
CA LEU A 99 -0.24 -8.61 -32.13
C LEU A 99 0.63 -9.32 -33.18
N GLY A 100 0.83 -8.72 -34.36
CA GLY A 100 1.64 -9.27 -35.44
C GLY A 100 1.07 -10.56 -36.05
N ILE A 101 -0.24 -10.77 -35.93
CA ILE A 101 -0.97 -11.91 -36.50
C ILE A 101 -1.70 -11.43 -37.76
N GLY A 102 -0.92 -11.13 -38.80
CA GLY A 102 -1.39 -10.71 -40.12
C GLY A 102 -0.85 -11.63 -41.21
#